data_AF-A0A2J8L9N5-F1
#
_entry.id   AF-A0A2J8L9N5-F1
#
_cell.length_a   1.000
_cell.length_b   1.000
_cell.length_c   1.000
_cell.angle_alpha   90.00
_cell.angle_beta   90.00
_cell.angle_gamma   90.00
#
_symmetry.space_group_name_H-M   'P 1'
#
loop_
_entity.id
_entity.type
_entity.pdbx_description
1 polymer ?
#
loop_
_entity_poly.entity_id
_entity_poly.type
_entity_poly.pdbx_seq_one_letter_code
_entity_poly.pdbx_strand_id
1 'polypeptide(L)'
;MLPKRRRARVGSPSGDAASSTPPSTRFPGVAIYLVEPRMGRSRRAFLTRLARSKGFRVLDACSSEATHVVMEETSAEEAVSWQERRMAAAPPGCTPPALLDISWLTESLGAGQPVPVECRHRLEVAGPRKGPLSPAWMPAYVCQRPTPLTHHNTGLSEALETLAEAAGFEGSEGRLLTFCRAASVLKALPSPVTTLSQLQGLPHFGEHSSRVVQELLEHGVCEEVERVQRSERYQTMKVRRAGLGPTPGMSCPGNDNTVHTMHGEANRGS
;
A
#
# COMPACT_ATOMS: atom_id res chain seq x y z
N MET A 1 13.60 -26.16 60.15
CA MET A 1 14.29 -25.08 60.89
C MET A 1 14.34 -23.85 59.99
N LEU A 2 13.82 -22.75 60.53
CA LEU A 2 13.50 -21.41 59.98
C LEU A 2 14.70 -20.64 59.34
N PRO A 3 14.54 -19.42 58.74
CA PRO A 3 13.33 -18.58 58.65
C PRO A 3 13.02 -17.87 57.31
N LYS A 4 11.73 -17.55 57.13
CA LYS A 4 11.18 -16.43 56.36
C LYS A 4 11.66 -15.08 56.96
N ARG A 5 12.16 -14.15 56.14
CA ARG A 5 12.37 -12.74 56.54
C ARG A 5 11.49 -11.78 55.74
N ARG A 6 10.68 -11.06 56.52
CA ARG A 6 9.82 -9.92 56.21
C ARG A 6 10.70 -8.66 56.04
N ARG A 7 10.45 -7.82 55.03
CA ARG A 7 10.86 -6.40 54.98
C ARG A 7 9.62 -5.59 54.60
N ALA A 8 8.94 -4.98 55.57
CA ALA A 8 9.23 -3.68 56.19
C ALA A 8 8.95 -2.52 55.21
N ARG A 9 7.73 -2.00 55.34
CA ARG A 9 7.29 -0.69 54.85
C ARG A 9 7.97 0.37 55.74
N VAL A 10 8.77 1.25 55.15
CA VAL A 10 9.30 2.45 55.82
C VAL A 10 9.03 3.62 54.89
N GLY A 11 8.34 4.62 55.44
CA GLY A 11 8.01 5.88 54.80
C GLY A 11 9.21 6.82 54.66
N SER A 12 8.98 7.82 53.83
CA SER A 12 9.86 8.90 53.38
C SER A 12 10.54 9.71 54.49
N PRO A 13 11.57 10.48 54.10
CA PRO A 13 11.53 11.94 54.21
C PRO A 13 11.84 12.57 52.83
N SER A 14 11.00 13.47 52.27
CA SER A 14 11.10 14.94 52.41
C SER A 14 12.55 15.45 52.34
N GLY A 15 12.99 16.23 51.36
CA GLY A 15 12.37 16.79 50.17
C GLY A 15 13.46 17.59 49.45
N ASP A 16 13.46 17.55 48.13
CA ASP A 16 14.17 18.53 47.32
C ASP A 16 13.19 19.04 46.27
N ALA A 17 12.94 20.35 46.37
CA ALA A 17 12.09 21.12 45.49
C ALA A 17 12.74 21.17 44.09
N ALA A 18 12.38 20.23 43.23
CA ALA A 18 12.54 20.37 41.79
C ALA A 18 11.15 20.71 41.23
N SER A 19 11.02 21.97 40.81
CA SER A 19 9.90 22.50 40.04
C SER A 19 9.40 21.50 38.98
N SER A 20 8.28 20.83 39.24
CA SER A 20 7.57 20.05 38.22
C SER A 20 6.71 21.01 37.40
N THR A 21 7.36 21.90 36.66
CA THR A 21 6.77 22.50 35.47
C THR A 21 6.35 21.32 34.59
N PRO A 22 5.07 21.21 34.17
CA PRO A 22 4.69 20.20 33.20
C PRO A 22 5.64 20.32 32.00
N PRO A 23 6.16 19.21 31.45
CA PRO A 23 7.10 19.28 30.34
C PRO A 23 6.47 20.14 29.27
N SER A 24 7.11 21.28 28.97
CA SER A 24 6.63 22.27 28.03
C SER A 24 6.42 21.58 26.69
N THR A 25 5.18 21.17 26.43
CA THR A 25 4.79 20.47 25.21
C THR A 25 5.03 21.42 24.05
N ARG A 26 5.90 21.02 23.12
CA ARG A 26 6.31 21.87 22.00
C ARG A 26 5.19 22.05 20.98
N PHE A 27 4.18 21.17 21.02
CA PHE A 27 3.07 21.12 20.07
C PHE A 27 1.72 21.05 20.80
N PRO A 28 1.20 22.18 21.32
CA PRO A 28 -0.07 22.20 22.07
C PRO A 28 -1.29 21.85 21.22
N GLY A 29 -1.21 22.04 19.89
CA GLY A 29 -2.29 21.71 18.94
C GLY A 29 -2.42 20.22 18.57
N VAL A 30 -1.52 19.35 19.05
CA VAL A 30 -1.50 17.92 18.69
C VAL A 30 -1.42 17.08 19.96
N ALA A 31 -2.58 16.55 20.36
CA ALA A 31 -2.72 15.57 21.43
C ALA A 31 -2.95 14.17 20.86
N ILE A 32 -2.03 13.26 21.16
CA ILE A 32 -1.95 11.91 20.62
C ILE A 32 -2.46 10.91 21.66
N TYR A 33 -3.35 10.00 21.26
CA TYR A 33 -3.73 8.83 22.05
C TYR A 33 -3.33 7.55 21.33
N LEU A 34 -2.68 6.63 22.05
CA LEU A 34 -2.21 5.34 21.54
C LEU A 34 -3.16 4.21 21.99
N VAL A 35 -3.70 3.48 21.03
CA VAL A 35 -4.70 2.42 21.26
C VAL A 35 -4.00 1.10 21.59
N GLU A 36 -4.26 0.57 22.79
CA GLU A 36 -3.56 -0.60 23.34
C GLU A 36 -3.81 -1.98 22.69
N PRO A 37 -5.04 -2.36 22.26
CA PRO A 37 -5.40 -3.76 21.97
C PRO A 37 -4.47 -4.55 21.05
N ARG A 38 -3.88 -3.91 20.03
CA ARG A 38 -2.94 -4.55 19.08
C ARG A 38 -1.47 -4.16 19.32
N MET A 39 -1.22 -2.96 19.81
CA MET A 39 0.13 -2.43 20.07
C MET A 39 0.82 -3.12 21.25
N GLY A 40 0.07 -3.48 22.30
CA GLY A 40 0.63 -4.04 23.53
C GLY A 40 1.25 -3.01 24.48
N ARG A 41 1.18 -3.29 25.80
CA ARG A 41 1.57 -2.33 26.86
C ARG A 41 3.02 -1.87 26.78
N SER A 42 3.95 -2.78 26.50
CA SER A 42 5.39 -2.49 26.42
C SER A 42 5.71 -1.52 25.29
N ARG A 43 5.12 -1.74 24.11
CA ARG A 43 5.31 -0.90 22.94
C ARG A 43 4.65 0.46 23.11
N ARG A 44 3.43 0.51 23.67
CA ARG A 44 2.79 1.78 24.05
C ARG A 44 3.68 2.59 24.99
N ALA A 45 4.20 1.97 26.06
CA ALA A 45 5.06 2.66 27.01
C ALA A 45 6.38 3.16 26.40
N PHE A 46 6.93 2.42 25.42
CA PHE A 46 8.09 2.87 24.65
C PHE A 46 7.76 4.09 23.79
N LEU A 47 6.70 4.01 22.97
CA LEU A 47 6.28 5.09 22.08
C LEU A 47 5.87 6.35 22.85
N THR A 48 5.17 6.20 23.98
CA THR A 48 4.81 7.32 24.86
C THR A 48 6.05 8.02 25.39
N ARG A 49 7.07 7.27 25.87
CA ARG A 49 8.32 7.88 26.35
C ARG A 49 9.09 8.58 25.23
N LEU A 50 9.14 7.97 24.05
CA LEU A 50 9.82 8.51 22.87
C LEU A 50 9.14 9.79 22.36
N ALA A 51 7.81 9.79 22.28
CA ALA A 51 7.04 10.96 21.88
C ALA A 51 7.17 12.11 22.89
N ARG A 52 7.09 11.81 24.19
CA ARG A 52 7.30 12.83 25.24
C ARG A 52 8.71 13.41 25.22
N SER A 53 9.75 12.59 24.99
CA SER A 53 11.13 13.09 24.89
C SER A 53 11.35 14.00 23.67
N LYS A 54 10.57 13.79 22.60
CA LYS A 54 10.53 14.65 21.41
C LYS A 54 9.60 15.87 21.56
N GLY A 55 8.89 16.00 22.68
CA GLY A 55 8.04 17.15 23.00
C GLY A 55 6.58 17.03 22.56
N PHE A 56 6.14 15.85 22.12
CA PHE A 56 4.74 15.57 21.79
C PHE A 56 3.88 15.38 23.04
N ARG A 57 2.61 15.80 22.95
CA ARG A 57 1.61 15.58 24.00
C ARG A 57 0.93 14.22 23.79
N VAL A 58 1.29 13.23 24.62
CA VAL A 58 0.66 11.90 24.60
C VAL A 58 -0.24 11.72 25.81
N LEU A 59 -1.51 11.41 25.55
CA LEU A 59 -2.56 11.17 26.54
C LEU A 59 -2.50 9.72 27.04
N ASP A 60 -2.58 9.54 28.37
CA ASP A 60 -2.55 8.21 29.00
C ASP A 60 -3.91 7.51 28.95
N ALA A 61 -4.99 8.29 28.88
CA ALA A 61 -6.35 7.83 28.67
C ALA A 61 -6.96 8.63 27.52
N CYS A 62 -7.87 8.01 26.78
CA CYS A 62 -8.51 8.72 25.69
C CYS A 62 -9.57 9.68 26.26
N SER A 63 -9.29 10.97 26.08
CA SER A 63 -10.10 12.10 26.49
C SER A 63 -10.66 12.82 25.25
N SER A 64 -11.63 13.72 25.43
CA SER A 64 -12.14 14.61 24.39
C SER A 64 -11.07 15.56 23.83
N GLU A 65 -9.94 15.70 24.52
CA GLU A 65 -8.78 16.47 24.07
C GLU A 65 -7.94 15.73 23.01
N ALA A 66 -8.20 14.45 22.74
CA ALA A 66 -7.45 13.68 21.75
C ALA A 66 -7.77 14.21 20.34
N THR A 67 -6.75 14.73 19.66
CA THR A 67 -6.85 15.19 18.26
C THR A 67 -6.46 14.10 17.27
N HIS A 68 -5.51 13.25 17.66
CA HIS A 68 -4.93 12.18 16.84
C HIS A 68 -4.98 10.88 17.64
N VAL A 69 -5.64 9.87 17.08
CA VAL A 69 -5.70 8.53 17.65
C VAL A 69 -4.88 7.62 16.76
N VAL A 70 -3.83 7.03 17.32
CA VAL A 70 -2.91 6.16 16.59
C VAL A 70 -3.17 4.70 16.98
N MET A 71 -3.41 3.88 15.97
CA MET A 71 -3.60 2.43 16.09
C MET A 71 -2.50 1.71 15.31
N GLU A 72 -2.25 0.45 15.65
CA GLU A 72 -1.25 -0.39 15.00
C GLU A 72 -1.92 -1.68 14.53
N GLU A 73 -1.57 -2.13 13.31
CA GLU A 73 -2.11 -3.38 12.72
C GLU A 73 -3.65 -3.45 12.78
N THR A 74 -4.33 -2.32 12.67
CA THR A 74 -5.78 -2.22 12.80
C THR A 74 -6.39 -1.94 11.43
N SER A 75 -7.41 -2.70 11.05
CA SER A 75 -8.13 -2.45 9.79
C SER A 75 -8.97 -1.18 9.89
N ALA A 76 -9.31 -0.57 8.75
CA ALA A 76 -10.16 0.61 8.73
C ALA A 76 -11.55 0.37 9.35
N GLU A 77 -12.10 -0.84 9.19
CA GLU A 77 -13.39 -1.25 9.78
C GLU A 77 -13.32 -1.35 11.32
N GLU A 78 -12.24 -1.91 11.86
CA GLU A 78 -12.00 -1.96 13.31
C GLU A 78 -11.79 -0.55 13.89
N ALA A 79 -11.10 0.33 13.16
CA ALA A 79 -10.85 1.71 13.56
C ALA A 79 -12.15 2.55 13.61
N VAL A 80 -13.01 2.39 12.60
CA VAL A 80 -14.35 3.01 12.57
C VAL A 80 -15.23 2.48 13.70
N SER A 81 -15.27 1.16 13.89
CA SER A 81 -16.03 0.52 14.98
C SER A 81 -15.58 1.01 16.35
N TRP A 82 -14.28 1.24 16.54
CA TRP A 82 -13.74 1.82 17.76
C TRP A 82 -14.20 3.27 17.94
N GLN A 83 -14.16 4.08 16.88
CA GLN A 83 -14.58 5.48 16.92
C GLN A 83 -16.08 5.60 17.20
N GLU A 84 -16.93 4.77 16.59
CA GLU A 84 -18.37 4.74 16.86
C GLU A 84 -18.66 4.41 18.33
N ARG A 85 -17.98 3.40 18.89
CA ARG A 85 -18.08 3.06 20.32
C ARG A 85 -17.66 4.19 21.24
N ARG A 86 -16.71 5.02 20.81
CA ARG A 86 -16.30 6.21 21.57
C ARG A 86 -17.27 7.36 21.45
N MET A 87 -17.75 7.63 20.24
CA MET A 87 -18.70 8.71 19.97
C MET A 87 -20.05 8.43 20.65
N ALA A 88 -20.45 7.16 20.77
CA ALA A 88 -21.61 6.75 21.56
C ALA A 88 -21.46 7.01 23.07
N ALA A 89 -20.22 7.06 23.58
CA ALA A 89 -19.90 7.33 24.98
C ALA A 89 -19.48 8.79 25.23
N ALA A 90 -19.43 9.64 24.19
CA ALA A 90 -18.98 11.03 24.27
C ALA A 90 -20.17 12.00 24.37
N PRO A 91 -19.98 13.18 24.99
CA PRO A 91 -21.00 14.24 25.00
C PRO A 91 -21.33 14.74 23.58
N PRO A 92 -22.57 15.20 23.31
CA PRO A 92 -22.94 15.77 22.02
C PRO A 92 -22.13 17.05 21.74
N GLY A 93 -21.37 17.07 20.64
CA GLY A 93 -20.60 18.25 20.19
C GLY A 93 -19.08 18.07 20.08
N CYS A 94 -18.53 16.89 20.42
CA CYS A 94 -17.11 16.62 20.21
C CYS A 94 -16.76 16.41 18.72
N THR A 95 -15.72 17.09 18.25
CA THR A 95 -15.14 16.83 16.93
C THR A 95 -14.51 15.43 16.91
N PRO A 96 -14.75 14.60 15.89
CA PRO A 96 -14.14 13.29 15.79
C PRO A 96 -12.61 13.41 15.65
N PRO A 97 -11.82 12.65 16.43
CA PRO A 97 -10.37 12.63 16.28
C PRO A 97 -9.95 12.02 14.94
N ALA A 98 -8.78 12.40 14.44
CA ALA A 98 -8.18 11.75 13.28
C ALA A 98 -7.71 10.33 13.65
N LEU A 99 -8.23 9.31 12.96
CA LEU A 99 -7.81 7.92 13.09
C LEU A 99 -6.62 7.64 12.19
N LEU A 100 -5.48 7.32 12.80
CA LEU A 100 -4.20 7.19 12.11
C LEU A 100 -3.53 5.84 12.36
N ASP A 101 -2.79 5.40 11.36
CA ASP A 101 -1.88 4.26 11.47
C ASP A 101 -0.59 4.66 12.20
N ILE A 102 0.12 3.66 12.73
CA ILE A 102 1.39 3.81 13.43
C ILE A 102 2.47 4.49 12.57
N SER A 103 2.39 4.35 11.25
CA SER A 103 3.27 5.00 10.27
C SER A 103 3.37 6.52 10.51
N TRP A 104 2.25 7.20 10.73
CA TRP A 104 2.25 8.65 11.00
C TRP A 104 3.05 9.03 12.24
N LEU A 105 2.89 8.23 13.32
CA LEU A 105 3.62 8.48 14.55
C LEU A 105 5.11 8.25 14.33
N THR A 106 5.50 7.17 13.65
CA THR A 106 6.91 6.88 13.38
C THR A 106 7.56 7.96 12.50
N GLU A 107 6.84 8.46 11.49
CA GLU A 107 7.32 9.55 10.62
C GLU A 107 7.43 10.87 11.39
N SER A 108 6.44 11.20 12.22
CA SER A 108 6.47 12.37 13.10
C SER A 108 7.62 12.32 14.12
N LEU A 109 7.90 11.15 14.67
CA LEU A 109 9.02 10.95 15.60
C LEU A 109 10.38 11.04 14.89
N GLY A 110 10.47 10.56 13.64
CA GLY A 110 11.64 10.70 12.78
C GLY A 110 11.92 12.16 12.39
N ALA A 111 10.87 12.90 12.01
CA ALA A 111 10.96 14.33 11.68
C ALA A 111 11.13 15.24 12.92
N GLY A 112 10.82 14.72 14.12
CA GLY A 112 10.88 15.50 15.36
C GLY A 112 9.77 16.55 15.52
N GLN A 113 8.80 16.56 14.62
CA GLN A 113 7.62 17.43 14.62
C GLN A 113 6.42 16.68 14.03
N PRO A 114 5.18 17.05 14.39
CA PRO A 114 3.99 16.41 13.83
C PRO A 114 3.92 16.66 12.32
N VAL A 115 4.00 15.60 11.52
CA VAL A 115 3.87 15.73 10.06
C VAL A 115 2.41 15.94 9.68
N PRO A 116 2.12 16.67 8.59
CA PRO A 116 0.76 16.79 8.07
C PRO A 116 0.10 15.43 7.87
N VAL A 117 -1.19 15.33 8.22
CA VAL A 117 -1.94 14.08 8.06
C VAL A 117 -2.27 13.88 6.58
N GLU A 118 -1.47 13.05 5.91
CA GLU A 118 -1.70 12.58 4.55
C GLU A 118 -2.64 11.36 4.46
N CYS A 119 -3.09 11.04 3.26
CA CYS A 119 -4.01 9.91 3.02
C CYS A 119 -3.41 8.55 3.42
N ARG A 120 -2.10 8.38 3.22
CA ARG A 120 -1.36 7.15 3.60
C ARG A 120 -1.33 6.91 5.12
N HIS A 121 -1.56 7.96 5.90
CA HIS A 121 -1.53 7.93 7.35
C HIS A 121 -2.90 7.61 7.97
N ARG A 122 -3.99 7.71 7.22
CA ARG A 122 -5.35 7.58 7.74
C ARG A 122 -5.87 6.15 7.63
N LEU A 123 -6.50 5.68 8.71
CA LEU A 123 -7.26 4.44 8.75
C LEU A 123 -8.71 4.67 8.28
N GLU A 124 -8.88 5.39 7.16
CA GLU A 124 -10.19 5.61 6.55
C GLU A 124 -10.57 4.41 5.68
N VAL A 125 -11.80 3.92 5.84
CA VAL A 125 -12.39 2.94 4.91
C VAL A 125 -12.44 3.62 3.54
N ALA A 126 -11.93 2.96 2.51
CA ALA A 126 -11.96 3.43 1.14
C ALA A 126 -13.42 3.65 0.68
N GLY A 127 -13.97 4.84 0.96
CA GLY A 127 -15.09 5.36 0.21
C GLY A 127 -14.63 5.54 -1.25
N PRO A 128 -15.48 5.23 -2.25
CA PRO A 128 -15.09 5.32 -3.65
C PRO A 128 -14.73 6.76 -3.96
N ARG A 129 -13.45 7.04 -4.11
CA ARG A 129 -12.95 8.35 -4.51
C ARG A 129 -13.38 8.64 -5.94
N LYS A 130 -14.52 9.31 -6.10
CA LYS A 130 -14.89 10.04 -7.32
C LYS A 130 -14.02 11.29 -7.41
N GLY A 131 -12.80 11.15 -7.87
CA GLY A 131 -11.93 12.26 -8.27
C GLY A 131 -11.29 11.94 -9.63
N PRO A 132 -11.09 12.93 -10.52
CA PRO A 132 -10.39 12.69 -11.78
C PRO A 132 -8.98 12.20 -11.48
N LEU A 133 -8.68 10.98 -11.92
CA LEU A 133 -7.40 10.32 -11.69
C LEU A 133 -6.33 11.05 -12.52
N SER A 134 -5.50 11.86 -11.86
CA SER A 134 -4.34 12.48 -12.50
C SER A 134 -3.37 11.40 -13.01
N PRO A 135 -2.62 11.64 -14.10
CA PRO A 135 -1.69 10.67 -14.71
C PRO A 135 -0.61 10.10 -13.78
N ALA A 136 -0.37 10.73 -12.63
CA ALA A 136 0.62 10.30 -11.64
C ALA A 136 0.17 9.12 -10.75
N TRP A 137 -1.08 8.66 -10.83
CA TRP A 137 -1.58 7.57 -9.97
C TRP A 137 -1.02 6.19 -10.34
N MET A 138 -0.62 5.96 -11.59
CA MET A 138 -0.19 4.64 -12.05
C MET A 138 1.29 4.63 -12.46
N PRO A 139 2.20 4.13 -11.59
CA PRO A 139 3.61 3.97 -11.91
C PRO A 139 3.84 3.02 -13.11
N ALA A 140 4.80 3.36 -13.97
CA ALA A 140 5.13 2.58 -15.16
C ALA A 140 5.66 1.18 -14.83
N TYR A 141 6.42 1.05 -13.74
CA TYR A 141 7.04 -0.20 -13.34
C TYR A 141 6.15 -1.02 -12.41
N VAL A 142 6.16 -2.35 -12.60
CA VAL A 142 5.34 -3.29 -11.82
C VAL A 142 5.75 -3.29 -10.34
N CYS A 143 7.06 -3.20 -10.05
CA CYS A 143 7.58 -3.22 -8.68
C CYS A 143 7.18 -2.00 -7.84
N GLN A 144 6.67 -0.93 -8.46
CA GLN A 144 6.26 0.30 -7.80
C GLN A 144 4.77 0.31 -7.44
N ARG A 145 4.02 -0.74 -7.80
CA ARG A 145 2.58 -0.81 -7.57
C ARG A 145 2.18 -2.12 -6.89
N PRO A 146 1.25 -2.08 -5.91
CA PRO A 146 0.66 -3.29 -5.36
C PRO A 146 -0.22 -3.96 -6.42
N THR A 147 -0.01 -5.25 -6.65
CA THR A 147 -0.85 -6.05 -7.56
C THR A 147 -1.48 -7.17 -6.74
N PRO A 148 -2.75 -7.03 -6.30
CA PRO A 148 -3.40 -8.05 -5.49
C PRO A 148 -3.60 -9.34 -6.30
N LEU A 149 -3.69 -10.48 -5.60
CA LEU A 149 -3.97 -11.76 -6.24
C LEU A 149 -5.39 -11.79 -6.84
N THR A 150 -6.33 -11.13 -6.18
CA THR A 150 -7.70 -10.93 -6.67
C THR A 150 -7.86 -9.48 -7.14
N HIS A 151 -8.20 -9.31 -8.41
CA HIS A 151 -8.38 -8.00 -9.05
C HIS A 151 -9.73 -7.92 -9.77
N HIS A 152 -10.17 -6.71 -10.11
CA HIS A 152 -11.49 -6.47 -10.70
C HIS A 152 -11.56 -6.74 -12.21
N ASN A 153 -10.43 -6.66 -12.89
CA ASN A 153 -10.35 -6.61 -14.36
C ASN A 153 -9.95 -7.96 -14.98
N THR A 154 -10.44 -9.08 -14.43
CA THR A 154 -10.01 -10.44 -14.83
C THR A 154 -10.16 -10.69 -16.32
N GLY A 155 -11.37 -10.51 -16.88
CA GLY A 155 -11.61 -10.75 -18.31
C GLY A 155 -10.75 -9.89 -19.24
N LEU A 156 -10.54 -8.61 -18.90
CA LEU A 156 -9.68 -7.72 -19.69
C LEU A 156 -8.21 -8.14 -19.61
N SER A 157 -7.73 -8.49 -18.41
CA SER A 157 -6.35 -8.94 -18.20
C SER A 157 -6.07 -10.28 -18.89
N GLU A 158 -6.99 -11.24 -18.84
CA GLU A 158 -6.86 -12.56 -19.46
C GLU A 158 -6.85 -12.48 -20.99
N ALA A 159 -7.64 -11.57 -21.57
CA ALA A 159 -7.63 -11.31 -23.00
C ALA A 159 -6.27 -10.78 -23.46
N LEU A 160 -5.70 -9.79 -22.76
CA LEU A 160 -4.37 -9.27 -23.06
C LEU A 160 -3.28 -10.33 -22.84
N GLU A 161 -3.40 -11.17 -21.81
CA GLU A 161 -2.47 -12.28 -21.57
C GLU A 161 -2.53 -13.35 -22.66
N THR A 162 -3.71 -13.64 -23.20
CA THR A 162 -3.89 -14.53 -24.34
C THR A 162 -3.14 -14.01 -25.57
N LEU A 163 -3.24 -12.71 -25.86
CA LEU A 163 -2.48 -12.06 -26.94
C LEU A 163 -0.98 -12.04 -26.66
N ALA A 164 -0.57 -11.85 -25.40
CA ALA A 164 0.83 -11.92 -25.00
C ALA A 164 1.41 -13.31 -25.24
N GLU A 165 0.67 -14.35 -24.84
CA GLU A 165 1.06 -15.75 -24.98
C GLU A 165 1.18 -16.14 -26.46
N ALA A 166 0.24 -15.71 -27.30
CA ALA A 166 0.30 -15.90 -28.74
C ALA A 166 1.49 -15.17 -29.38
N ALA A 167 1.77 -13.92 -28.98
CA ALA A 167 2.95 -13.19 -29.43
C ALA A 167 4.25 -13.90 -29.03
N GLY A 168 4.29 -14.52 -27.85
CA GLY A 168 5.41 -15.37 -27.41
C GLY A 168 5.61 -16.59 -28.31
N PHE A 169 4.52 -17.26 -28.71
CA PHE A 169 4.60 -18.38 -29.65
C PHE A 169 4.99 -17.96 -31.08
N GLU A 170 4.82 -16.68 -31.41
CA GLU A 170 5.31 -16.06 -32.64
C GLU A 170 6.78 -15.63 -32.56
N GLY A 171 7.39 -15.66 -31.37
CA GLY A 171 8.74 -15.13 -31.14
C GLY A 171 8.80 -13.61 -31.07
N SER A 172 7.65 -12.93 -30.92
CA SER A 172 7.57 -11.47 -30.80
C SER A 172 7.63 -11.04 -29.33
N GLU A 173 8.84 -11.02 -28.77
CA GLU A 173 9.07 -10.66 -27.36
C GLU A 173 8.58 -9.24 -27.01
N GLY A 174 8.77 -8.27 -27.91
CA GLY A 174 8.32 -6.90 -27.68
C GLY A 174 6.80 -6.77 -27.53
N ARG A 175 6.04 -7.49 -28.37
CA ARG A 175 4.57 -7.55 -28.28
C ARG A 175 4.13 -8.27 -27.01
N LEU A 176 4.74 -9.42 -26.71
CA LEU A 176 4.50 -10.15 -25.45
C LEU A 176 4.68 -9.24 -24.24
N LEU A 177 5.82 -8.55 -24.13
CA LEU A 177 6.11 -7.69 -22.98
C LEU A 177 5.12 -6.53 -22.87
N THR A 178 4.73 -5.93 -24.00
CA THR A 178 3.77 -4.82 -24.02
C THR A 178 2.41 -5.28 -23.50
N PHE A 179 1.91 -6.43 -23.97
CA PHE A 179 0.66 -6.98 -23.48
C PHE A 179 0.71 -7.43 -22.02
N CYS A 180 1.80 -8.07 -21.58
CA CYS A 180 1.99 -8.43 -20.18
C CYS A 180 2.01 -7.18 -19.27
N ARG A 181 2.66 -6.09 -19.71
CA ARG A 181 2.69 -4.82 -18.97
C ARG A 181 1.31 -4.19 -18.89
N ALA A 182 0.56 -4.14 -20.00
CA ALA A 182 -0.80 -3.63 -20.04
C ALA A 182 -1.74 -4.45 -19.14
N ALA A 183 -1.70 -5.78 -19.21
CA ALA A 183 -2.46 -6.66 -18.32
C ALA A 183 -2.11 -6.40 -16.84
N SER A 184 -0.82 -6.25 -16.53
CA SER A 184 -0.33 -5.96 -15.17
C SER A 184 -0.77 -4.59 -14.66
N VAL A 185 -1.06 -3.63 -15.53
CA VAL A 185 -1.65 -2.33 -15.14
C VAL A 185 -3.12 -2.52 -14.77
N LEU A 186 -3.88 -3.29 -15.54
CA LEU A 186 -5.29 -3.58 -15.25
C LEU A 186 -5.48 -4.33 -13.92
N LYS A 187 -4.56 -5.25 -13.61
CA LYS A 187 -4.56 -5.98 -12.32
C LYS A 187 -4.33 -5.07 -11.12
N ALA A 188 -3.58 -3.99 -11.29
CA ALA A 188 -3.27 -3.04 -10.23
C ALA A 188 -4.33 -1.92 -10.07
N LEU A 189 -5.36 -1.87 -10.92
CA LEU A 189 -6.41 -0.86 -10.82
C LEU A 189 -7.35 -1.15 -9.64
N PRO A 190 -7.72 -0.13 -8.85
CA PRO A 190 -8.59 -0.28 -7.67
C PRO A 190 -10.07 -0.46 -8.02
N SER A 191 -10.44 -0.32 -9.28
CA SER A 191 -11.83 -0.40 -9.75
C SER A 191 -11.91 -1.12 -11.11
N PRO A 192 -13.06 -1.73 -11.43
CA PRO A 192 -13.30 -2.27 -12.76
C PRO A 192 -13.30 -1.15 -13.80
N VAL A 193 -12.69 -1.42 -14.95
CA VAL A 193 -12.74 -0.53 -16.12
C VAL A 193 -14.09 -0.76 -16.82
N THR A 194 -14.85 0.32 -16.98
CA THR A 194 -16.15 0.30 -17.67
C THR A 194 -16.18 1.21 -18.89
N THR A 195 -15.27 2.19 -18.96
CA THR A 195 -15.22 3.17 -20.06
C THR A 195 -13.79 3.31 -20.58
N LEU A 196 -13.63 3.46 -21.89
CA LEU A 196 -12.32 3.61 -22.54
C LEU A 196 -11.54 4.84 -22.05
N SER A 197 -12.23 5.91 -21.65
CA SER A 197 -11.60 7.12 -21.10
C SER A 197 -10.75 6.84 -19.86
N GLN A 198 -11.06 5.79 -19.09
CA GLN A 198 -10.27 5.39 -17.92
C GLN A 198 -8.89 4.84 -18.26
N LEU A 199 -8.67 4.44 -19.52
CA LEU A 199 -7.37 3.99 -20.00
C LEU A 199 -6.48 5.14 -20.48
N GLN A 200 -7.06 6.33 -20.71
CA GLN A 200 -6.30 7.50 -21.18
C GLN A 200 -5.31 7.94 -20.10
N GLY A 201 -4.02 7.94 -20.44
CA GLY A 201 -2.93 8.29 -19.53
C GLY A 201 -2.33 7.13 -18.75
N LEU A 202 -2.81 5.90 -18.93
CA LEU A 202 -2.16 4.72 -18.34
C LEU A 202 -0.88 4.33 -19.10
N PRO A 203 0.19 3.92 -18.38
CA PRO A 203 1.40 3.46 -19.03
C PRO A 203 1.17 2.14 -19.77
N HIS A 204 1.87 1.94 -20.88
CA HIS A 204 1.83 0.73 -21.72
C HIS A 204 0.49 0.46 -22.43
N PHE A 205 -0.46 1.40 -22.38
CA PHE A 205 -1.67 1.37 -23.20
C PHE A 205 -1.44 2.11 -24.51
N GLY A 206 -1.07 1.35 -25.55
CA GLY A 206 -1.04 1.83 -26.94
C GLY A 206 -2.39 1.71 -27.63
N GLU A 207 -2.44 2.09 -28.91
CA GLU A 207 -3.64 1.99 -29.76
C GLU A 207 -4.20 0.56 -29.78
N HIS A 208 -3.33 -0.45 -29.97
CA HIS A 208 -3.74 -1.85 -30.05
C HIS A 208 -4.34 -2.38 -28.74
N SER A 209 -3.68 -2.15 -27.61
CA SER A 209 -4.19 -2.57 -26.29
C SER A 209 -5.49 -1.85 -25.93
N SER A 210 -5.63 -0.58 -26.33
CA SER A 210 -6.85 0.20 -26.12
C SER A 210 -8.00 -0.30 -26.97
N ARG A 211 -7.75 -0.66 -28.24
CA ARG A 211 -8.75 -1.28 -29.14
C ARG A 211 -9.28 -2.60 -28.57
N VAL A 212 -8.39 -3.48 -28.12
CA VAL A 212 -8.78 -4.78 -27.53
C VAL A 212 -9.67 -4.58 -26.31
N VAL A 213 -9.32 -3.64 -25.42
CA VAL A 213 -10.15 -3.34 -24.25
C VAL A 213 -11.47 -2.70 -24.67
N GLN A 214 -11.48 -1.81 -25.66
CA GLN A 214 -12.70 -1.23 -26.17
C GLN A 214 -13.68 -2.29 -26.71
N GLU A 215 -13.20 -3.21 -27.54
CA GLU A 215 -14.01 -4.30 -28.09
C GLU A 215 -14.60 -5.18 -26.96
N LEU A 216 -13.81 -5.48 -25.94
CA LEU A 216 -14.27 -6.25 -24.76
C LEU A 216 -15.33 -5.50 -23.94
N LEU A 217 -15.23 -4.17 -23.84
CA LEU A 217 -16.22 -3.37 -23.13
C LEU A 217 -17.53 -3.23 -23.92
N GLU A 218 -17.46 -3.12 -25.24
CA GLU A 218 -18.63 -2.92 -26.11
C GLU A 218 -19.35 -4.23 -26.44
N HIS A 219 -18.61 -5.28 -26.75
CA HIS A 219 -19.15 -6.55 -27.26
C HIS A 219 -19.00 -7.72 -26.28
N GLY A 220 -18.26 -7.55 -25.18
CA GLY A 220 -17.92 -8.62 -24.23
C GLY A 220 -16.86 -9.59 -24.74
N VAL A 221 -16.50 -9.53 -26.03
CA VAL A 221 -15.50 -10.37 -26.69
C VAL A 221 -14.64 -9.52 -27.64
N CYS A 222 -13.39 -9.93 -27.82
CA CYS A 222 -12.50 -9.34 -28.83
C CYS A 222 -12.27 -10.37 -29.93
N GLU A 223 -12.55 -10.01 -31.18
CA GLU A 223 -12.46 -10.94 -32.32
C GLU A 223 -11.05 -11.47 -32.52
N GLU A 224 -10.03 -10.63 -32.26
CA GLU A 224 -8.63 -11.03 -32.36
C GLU A 224 -8.27 -12.11 -31.33
N VAL A 225 -8.71 -11.92 -30.08
CA VAL A 225 -8.51 -12.89 -28.98
C VAL A 225 -9.20 -14.20 -29.30
N GLU A 226 -10.43 -14.11 -29.78
CA GLU A 226 -11.27 -15.25 -30.18
C GLU A 226 -10.66 -16.04 -31.36
N ARG A 227 -10.08 -15.35 -32.33
CA ARG A 227 -9.36 -15.96 -33.45
C ARG A 227 -8.09 -16.66 -32.98
N VAL A 228 -7.35 -16.06 -32.06
CA VAL A 228 -6.14 -16.65 -31.47
C VAL A 228 -6.49 -17.91 -30.69
N GLN A 229 -7.52 -17.89 -29.84
CA GLN A 229 -7.95 -19.06 -29.07
C GLN A 229 -8.42 -20.22 -29.93
N ARG A 230 -9.08 -19.95 -31.07
CA ARG A 230 -9.52 -20.97 -32.04
C ARG A 230 -8.42 -21.44 -32.99
N SER A 231 -7.26 -20.81 -32.99
CA SER A 231 -6.16 -21.20 -33.88
C SER A 231 -5.57 -22.53 -33.43
N GLU A 232 -5.51 -23.50 -34.36
CA GLU A 232 -4.86 -24.79 -34.14
C GLU A 232 -3.39 -24.61 -33.70
N ARG A 233 -2.69 -23.62 -34.28
CA ARG A 233 -1.31 -23.30 -33.90
C ARG A 233 -1.21 -22.91 -32.43
N TYR A 234 -2.07 -22.01 -31.96
CA TYR A 234 -2.07 -21.54 -30.58
C TYR A 234 -2.40 -22.69 -29.61
N GLN A 235 -3.42 -23.48 -29.92
CA GLN A 235 -3.81 -24.65 -29.10
C GLN A 235 -2.68 -25.67 -29.02
N THR A 236 -2.06 -26.01 -30.15
CA THR A 236 -0.93 -26.95 -30.22
C THR A 236 0.27 -26.44 -29.42
N MET A 237 0.61 -25.17 -29.56
CA MET A 237 1.71 -24.55 -28.82
C MET A 237 1.44 -24.48 -27.32
N LYS A 238 0.20 -24.17 -26.92
CA LYS A 238 -0.22 -24.10 -25.52
C LYS A 238 -0.15 -25.48 -24.84
N VAL A 239 -0.65 -26.53 -25.51
CA VAL A 239 -0.54 -27.92 -25.02
C VAL A 239 0.93 -28.34 -24.95
N ARG A 240 1.73 -28.05 -25.98
CA ARG A 240 3.16 -28.37 -26.00
C ARG A 240 3.90 -27.68 -24.85
N ARG A 241 3.64 -26.40 -24.60
CA ARG A 241 4.23 -25.65 -23.49
C ARG A 241 3.82 -26.24 -22.13
N ALA A 242 2.56 -26.63 -21.96
CA ALA A 242 2.09 -27.27 -20.74
C ALA A 242 2.75 -28.64 -20.49
N GLY A 243 3.04 -29.40 -21.55
CA GLY A 243 3.67 -30.72 -21.47
C GLY A 243 5.20 -30.72 -21.34
N LEU A 244 5.89 -29.66 -21.78
CA LEU A 244 7.37 -29.60 -21.80
C LEU A 244 8.00 -29.01 -20.52
N GLY A 245 7.21 -28.63 -19.51
CA GLY A 245 7.72 -27.86 -18.37
C GLY A 245 8.23 -26.46 -18.80
N PRO A 246 8.66 -25.61 -17.86
CA PRO A 246 9.13 -24.27 -18.21
C PRO A 246 10.36 -24.37 -19.11
N THR A 247 10.19 -24.01 -20.38
CA THR A 247 11.31 -23.79 -21.29
C THR A 247 12.16 -22.62 -20.74
N PRO A 248 13.51 -22.66 -20.85
CA PRO A 248 14.40 -21.70 -20.20
C PRO A 248 14.28 -20.23 -20.66
N GLY A 249 13.29 -19.86 -21.46
CA GLY A 249 13.02 -18.51 -21.94
C GLY A 249 11.69 -17.91 -21.50
N MET A 250 10.89 -18.61 -20.68
CA MET A 250 9.57 -18.14 -20.22
C MET A 250 9.53 -17.79 -18.73
N SER A 251 10.69 -17.55 -18.13
CA SER A 251 10.77 -16.78 -16.89
C SER A 251 10.42 -15.34 -17.23
N CYS A 252 9.37 -14.79 -16.63
CA CYS A 252 9.23 -13.33 -16.55
C CYS A 252 10.59 -12.77 -16.08
N PRO A 253 11.19 -11.76 -16.74
CA PRO A 253 12.45 -11.19 -16.29
C PRO A 253 12.19 -10.39 -15.01
N GLY A 254 12.06 -11.13 -13.91
CA GLY A 254 12.22 -10.65 -12.55
C GLY A 254 13.70 -10.78 -12.23
N ASN A 255 14.40 -9.66 -12.37
CA ASN A 255 15.66 -9.38 -11.71
C ASN A 255 16.89 -10.20 -12.14
N ASP A 256 17.46 -9.89 -13.31
CA ASP A 256 18.87 -10.16 -13.61
C ASP A 256 19.55 -8.86 -14.04
N ASN A 257 19.75 -7.95 -13.09
CA ASN A 257 20.69 -6.84 -13.26
C ASN A 257 22.09 -7.35 -12.89
N THR A 258 22.64 -8.27 -13.69
CA THR A 258 24.05 -8.65 -13.61
C THR A 258 24.86 -7.62 -14.38
N VAL A 259 25.63 -6.85 -13.62
CA VAL A 259 26.57 -5.83 -14.04
C VAL A 259 27.61 -6.43 -14.99
N HIS A 260 27.56 -6.09 -16.27
CA HIS A 260 28.73 -6.18 -17.15
C HIS A 260 29.02 -4.80 -17.72
N THR A 261 29.83 -4.06 -16.97
CA THR A 261 30.65 -2.99 -17.51
C THR A 261 31.73 -3.63 -18.38
N MET A 262 31.66 -3.44 -19.69
CA MET A 262 32.80 -3.62 -20.58
C MET A 262 32.94 -2.31 -21.36
N HIS A 263 33.96 -1.55 -20.99
CA HIS A 263 34.43 -0.37 -21.72
C HIS A 263 34.79 -0.76 -23.15
N GLY A 264 34.12 -0.16 -24.13
CA GLY A 264 34.59 -0.08 -25.50
C GLY A 264 35.40 1.20 -25.66
N GLU A 265 36.73 1.09 -25.56
CA GLU A 265 37.63 2.17 -25.95
C GLU A 265 37.69 2.31 -27.48
N ALA A 266 37.21 3.47 -27.91
CA ALA A 266 37.65 4.28 -29.04
C ALA A 266 38.51 3.62 -30.13
N ASN A 267 37.89 3.34 -31.27
CA ASN A 267 38.59 3.38 -32.56
C ASN A 267 38.36 4.77 -33.17
N ARG A 268 39.35 5.67 -33.04
CA ARG A 268 39.41 6.91 -33.84
C ARG A 268 40.19 6.60 -35.11
N GLY A 269 39.52 6.73 -36.23
CA GLY A 269 40.18 6.86 -37.52
C GLY A 269 40.96 8.17 -37.62
N SER A 270 42.19 8.06 -38.08
CA SER A 270 42.91 9.03 -38.91
C SER A 270 43.90 8.25 -39.76
#